data_AF-A0A0C2NPW5-F1
#
_entry.id   AF-A0A0C2NPW5-F1
#
_cell.length_a   1.000
_cell.length_b   1.000
_cell.length_c   1.000
_cell.angle_alpha   90.00
_cell.angle_beta   90.00
_cell.angle_gamma   90.00
#
_symmetry.space_group_name_H-M   'P 1'
#
loop_
_entity.id
_entity.type
_entity.pdbx_description
1 polymer ?
#
loop_
_entity_poly.entity_id
_entity_poly.type
_entity_poly.pdbx_seq_one_letter_code
_entity_poly.pdbx_strand_id
1 'polypeptide(L)'
;MNKRSLYLNTRVILLISIVLVGGLASMAKTFNLNGHWVVQIENMLGGDWALHAIIATGLGFLASWATPKYYYRNAFFRLPPLLILMLILVSADEVMQNFSPLRQFSWEDLLINICGILFGSAVYRLYLVFRRL
;
A
#
# COMPACT_ATOMS: atom_id res chain seq x y z
N MET A 1 2.72 1.86 -29.35
CA MET A 1 2.48 2.11 -27.91
C MET A 1 3.78 2.50 -27.24
N ASN A 2 3.87 3.72 -26.69
CA ASN A 2 5.08 4.19 -26.01
C ASN A 2 5.31 3.31 -24.75
N LYS A 3 6.36 2.49 -24.74
CA LYS A 3 6.68 1.56 -23.64
C LYS A 3 7.19 2.37 -22.45
N ARG A 4 6.27 2.81 -21.58
CA ARG A 4 6.66 3.45 -20.31
C ARG A 4 7.38 2.42 -19.45
N SER A 5 8.60 2.77 -19.01
CA SER A 5 9.40 1.94 -18.10
C SER A 5 8.67 1.75 -16.77
N LEU A 6 8.74 0.54 -16.21
CA LEU A 6 8.24 0.19 -14.88
C LEU A 6 9.07 0.86 -13.77
N TYR A 7 10.32 1.23 -14.05
CA TYR A 7 11.32 1.51 -13.02
C TYR A 7 11.40 2.99 -12.62
N LEU A 8 11.28 3.92 -13.56
CA LEU A 8 11.39 5.35 -13.29
C LEU A 8 10.34 6.13 -14.09
N ASN A 9 9.24 6.44 -13.41
CA ASN A 9 8.20 7.34 -13.88
C ASN A 9 7.64 8.09 -12.66
N THR A 10 7.14 9.32 -12.85
CA THR A 10 6.47 10.12 -11.82
C THR A 10 5.47 9.32 -10.98
N ARG A 11 4.73 8.38 -11.59
CA ARG A 11 3.78 7.51 -10.85
C ARG A 11 4.45 6.56 -9.86
N VAL A 12 5.58 5.97 -10.26
CA VAL A 12 6.35 5.07 -9.41
C VAL A 12 7.03 5.86 -8.30
N ILE A 13 7.50 7.08 -8.61
CA ILE A 13 8.04 8.00 -7.60
C ILE A 13 6.97 8.33 -6.55
N LEU A 14 5.75 8.67 -6.97
CA LEU A 14 4.63 8.92 -6.04
C LEU A 14 4.31 7.70 -5.18
N LEU A 15 4.31 6.50 -5.76
CA LEU A 15 4.13 5.25 -5.00
C LEU A 15 5.23 5.09 -3.94
N ILE A 16 6.49 5.25 -4.33
CA ILE A 16 7.64 5.15 -3.43
C ILE A 16 7.52 6.19 -2.30
N SER A 17 7.15 7.43 -2.61
CA SER A 17 6.94 8.46 -1.59
C SER A 17 5.91 8.05 -0.55
N ILE A 18 4.78 7.47 -0.95
CA ILE A 18 3.75 7.02 -0.01
C ILE A 18 4.22 5.82 0.81
N VAL A 19 4.91 4.86 0.18
CA VAL A 19 5.51 3.72 0.89
C VAL A 19 6.49 4.19 1.96
N LEU A 20 7.36 5.14 1.62
CA LEU A 20 8.32 5.70 2.56
C LEU A 20 7.64 6.43 3.71
N VAL A 21 6.64 7.27 3.43
CA VAL A 21 5.90 7.99 4.49
C VAL A 21 5.17 7.01 5.41
N GLY A 22 4.49 6.00 4.86
CA GLY A 22 3.79 4.98 5.64
C GLY A 22 4.74 4.14 6.50
N GLY A 23 5.84 3.66 5.93
CA GLY A 23 6.86 2.90 6.66
C GLY A 23 7.54 3.73 7.74
N LEU A 24 7.87 5.00 7.47
CA LEU A 24 8.42 5.91 8.47
C LEU A 24 7.42 6.19 9.60
N ALA A 25 6.14 6.33 9.31
CA ALA A 25 5.10 6.47 10.33
C ALA A 25 4.98 5.21 11.19
N SER A 26 5.04 4.02 10.59
CA SER A 26 5.06 2.74 11.30
C SER A 26 6.28 2.63 12.21
N MET A 27 7.48 2.94 11.69
CA MET A 27 8.72 2.97 12.47
C MET A 27 8.68 4.00 13.60
N ALA A 28 8.11 5.18 13.36
CA ALA A 28 7.94 6.22 14.37
C ALA A 28 7.13 5.71 15.58
N LYS A 29 6.04 4.96 15.35
CA LYS A 29 5.33 4.24 16.43
C LYS A 29 6.21 3.18 17.07
N THR A 30 6.88 2.34 16.27
CA THR A 30 7.69 1.22 16.75
C THR A 30 8.85 1.64 17.65
N PHE A 31 9.48 2.79 17.41
CA PHE A 31 10.58 3.33 18.22
C PHE A 31 10.14 4.39 19.23
N ASN A 32 8.83 4.67 19.33
CA ASN A 32 8.27 5.78 20.13
C ASN A 32 8.89 7.15 19.79
N LEU A 33 9.36 7.34 18.56
CA LEU A 33 9.90 8.60 18.07
C LEU A 33 8.73 9.43 17.52
N ASN A 34 8.23 10.41 18.29
CA ASN A 34 7.07 11.22 17.90
C ASN A 34 5.80 10.37 17.65
N GLY A 35 5.70 9.15 18.21
CA GLY A 35 4.57 8.24 18.01
C GLY A 35 3.22 8.83 18.41
N HIS A 36 3.19 9.77 19.35
CA HIS A 36 1.99 10.51 19.74
C HIS A 36 1.31 11.23 18.56
N TRP A 37 2.07 11.79 17.62
CA TRP A 37 1.49 12.42 16.42
C TRP A 37 0.80 11.41 15.53
N VAL A 38 1.37 10.21 15.39
CA VAL A 38 0.76 9.13 14.60
C VAL A 38 -0.54 8.67 15.28
N VAL A 39 -0.52 8.48 16.60
CA VAL A 39 -1.72 8.13 17.39
C VAL A 39 -2.80 9.21 17.31
N GLN A 40 -2.44 10.49 17.28
CA GLN A 40 -3.42 11.57 17.07
C GLN A 40 -4.08 11.48 15.70
N ILE A 41 -3.30 11.23 14.64
CA ILE A 41 -3.81 11.05 13.29
C ILE A 41 -4.74 9.83 13.22
N GLU A 42 -4.36 8.71 13.84
CA GLU A 42 -5.21 7.51 13.95
C GLU A 42 -6.55 7.84 14.59
N ASN A 43 -6.52 8.50 15.76
CA ASN A 43 -7.74 8.89 16.47
C ASN A 43 -8.62 9.84 15.65
N MET A 44 -8.02 10.78 14.91
CA MET A 44 -8.76 11.68 14.01
C MET A 44 -9.42 10.93 12.84
N LEU A 45 -8.80 9.85 12.35
CA LEU A 45 -9.31 9.04 11.25
C LEU A 45 -10.33 7.97 11.69
N GLY A 46 -10.54 7.79 12.98
CA GLY A 46 -11.47 6.80 13.53
C GLY A 46 -10.81 5.51 14.03
N GLY A 47 -9.49 5.52 14.20
CA GLY A 47 -8.68 4.44 14.77
C GLY A 47 -7.56 3.96 13.85
N ASP A 48 -6.74 3.04 14.36
CA ASP A 48 -5.61 2.43 13.65
C ASP A 48 -6.09 1.69 12.38
N TRP A 49 -7.18 0.93 12.51
CA TRP A 49 -7.83 0.20 11.42
C TRP A 49 -8.17 1.10 10.22
N ALA A 50 -8.65 2.33 10.47
CA ALA A 50 -9.06 3.27 9.44
C ALA A 50 -7.84 3.84 8.70
N LEU A 51 -6.78 4.17 9.45
CA LEU A 51 -5.51 4.60 8.86
C LEU A 51 -4.93 3.50 7.98
N HIS A 52 -4.85 2.27 8.48
CA HIS A 52 -4.41 1.09 7.72
C HIS A 52 -5.24 0.92 6.44
N ALA A 53 -6.58 0.97 6.53
CA ALA A 53 -7.45 0.84 5.38
C ALA A 53 -7.22 1.92 4.31
N ILE A 54 -7.07 3.19 4.72
CA ILE A 54 -6.85 4.33 3.82
C ILE A 54 -5.50 4.18 3.10
N ILE A 55 -4.43 3.95 3.85
CA ILE A 55 -3.08 3.83 3.29
C ILE A 55 -2.98 2.60 2.39
N ALA A 56 -3.46 1.44 2.84
CA ALA A 56 -3.45 0.21 2.06
C ALA A 56 -4.24 0.33 0.74
N THR A 57 -5.43 0.93 0.79
CA THR A 57 -6.24 1.18 -0.40
C THR A 57 -5.53 2.12 -1.37
N GLY A 58 -4.93 3.20 -0.87
CA GLY A 58 -4.13 4.12 -1.66
C GLY A 58 -2.93 3.44 -2.33
N LEU A 59 -2.19 2.62 -1.59
CA LEU A 59 -1.06 1.84 -2.10
C LEU A 59 -1.48 0.87 -3.20
N GLY A 60 -2.55 0.12 -3.00
CA GLY A 60 -3.08 -0.81 -4.00
C GLY A 60 -3.51 -0.13 -5.29
N PHE A 61 -4.20 1.01 -5.17
CA PHE A 61 -4.60 1.82 -6.32
C PHE A 61 -3.40 2.37 -7.07
N LEU A 62 -2.45 3.00 -6.36
CA LEU A 62 -1.28 3.63 -6.96
C LEU A 62 -0.30 2.61 -7.55
N ALA A 63 -0.08 1.47 -6.91
CA ALA A 63 0.70 0.37 -7.46
C ALA A 63 0.10 -0.11 -8.78
N SER A 64 -1.22 -0.19 -8.84
CA SER A 64 -1.93 -0.58 -10.04
C SER A 64 -1.86 0.51 -11.13
N TRP A 65 -1.95 1.79 -10.75
CA TRP A 65 -1.85 2.94 -11.66
C TRP A 65 -0.45 3.20 -12.21
N ALA A 66 0.57 2.93 -11.40
CA ALA A 66 1.97 3.00 -11.79
C ALA A 66 2.36 1.85 -12.74
N THR A 67 1.67 0.71 -12.65
CA THR A 67 1.89 -0.43 -13.54
C THR A 67 1.47 -0.12 -14.99
N PRO A 68 2.32 -0.37 -15.99
CA PRO A 68 1.98 -0.24 -17.40
C PRO A 68 0.79 -1.12 -17.81
N LYS A 69 -0.10 -0.57 -18.64
CA LYS A 69 -1.37 -1.22 -19.03
C LYS A 69 -1.21 -2.59 -19.69
N TYR A 70 -0.10 -2.85 -20.37
CA TYR A 70 0.12 -4.12 -21.06
C TYR A 70 0.25 -5.31 -20.10
N TYR A 71 0.64 -5.09 -18.83
CA TYR A 71 0.64 -6.15 -17.82
C TYR A 71 -0.76 -6.68 -17.54
N TYR A 72 -1.80 -5.83 -17.65
CA TYR A 72 -3.19 -6.26 -17.45
C TYR A 72 -3.80 -6.99 -18.65
N ARG A 73 -3.17 -6.90 -19.83
CA ARG A 73 -3.60 -7.63 -21.03
C ARG A 73 -3.07 -9.05 -21.08
N ASN A 74 -1.98 -9.34 -20.37
CA ASN A 74 -1.35 -10.64 -20.39
C ASN A 74 -1.89 -11.52 -19.25
N ALA A 75 -2.51 -12.64 -19.58
CA ALA A 75 -3.16 -13.53 -18.60
C ALA A 75 -2.20 -14.09 -17.54
N PHE A 76 -0.90 -14.13 -17.82
CA PHE A 76 0.14 -14.54 -16.88
C PHE A 76 0.31 -13.55 -15.71
N PHE A 77 0.03 -12.26 -15.90
CA PHE A 77 0.20 -11.24 -14.87
C PHE A 77 -1.14 -10.82 -14.27
N ARG A 78 -1.88 -11.79 -13.71
CA ARG A 78 -3.14 -11.51 -12.99
C ARG A 78 -2.94 -10.50 -11.86
N LEU A 79 -1.77 -10.51 -11.22
CA LEU A 79 -1.34 -9.53 -10.22
C LEU A 79 -0.11 -8.75 -10.74
N PRO A 80 -0.17 -7.41 -10.79
CA PRO A 80 0.96 -6.56 -11.13
C PRO A 80 2.16 -6.79 -10.21
N PRO A 81 3.41 -6.74 -10.73
CA PRO A 81 4.61 -6.85 -9.89
C PRO A 81 4.67 -5.84 -8.75
N LEU A 82 4.27 -4.58 -9.00
CA LEU A 82 4.23 -3.55 -7.96
C LEU A 82 3.19 -3.84 -6.88
N LEU A 83 2.06 -4.46 -7.25
CA LEU A 83 1.04 -4.86 -6.29
C LEU A 83 1.54 -5.99 -5.38
N ILE A 84 2.23 -6.98 -5.96
CA ILE A 84 2.87 -8.06 -5.22
C ILE A 84 3.92 -7.48 -4.26
N LEU A 85 4.73 -6.53 -4.72
CA LEU A 85 5.70 -5.85 -3.87
C LEU A 85 5.01 -5.13 -2.69
N MET A 86 3.90 -4.43 -2.92
CA MET A 86 3.16 -3.76 -1.83
C MET A 86 2.63 -4.79 -0.82
N LEU A 87 2.07 -5.91 -1.27
CA LEU A 87 1.60 -6.98 -0.39
C LEU A 87 2.73 -7.54 0.48
N ILE A 88 3.91 -7.76 -0.12
CA ILE A 88 5.10 -8.22 0.61
C ILE A 88 5.53 -7.17 1.64
N LEU A 89 5.60 -5.89 1.26
CA LEU A 89 6.08 -4.83 2.16
C LEU A 89 5.16 -4.63 3.36
N VAL A 90 3.82 -4.57 3.18
CA VAL A 90 2.91 -4.41 4.32
C VAL A 90 2.88 -5.64 5.21
N SER A 91 3.02 -6.84 4.62
CA SER A 91 3.10 -8.07 5.41
C SER A 91 4.40 -8.14 6.20
N ALA A 92 5.51 -7.71 5.58
CA ALA A 92 6.81 -7.65 6.24
C ALA A 92 6.80 -6.61 7.37
N ASP A 93 6.22 -5.43 7.15
CA ASP A 93 6.11 -4.39 8.19
C ASP A 93 5.37 -4.93 9.43
N GLU A 94 4.21 -5.58 9.22
CA GLU A 94 3.41 -6.16 10.30
C GLU A 94 4.14 -7.29 11.04
N VAL A 95 4.83 -8.17 10.32
CA VAL A 95 5.67 -9.22 10.92
C VAL A 95 6.84 -8.62 11.69
N MET A 96 7.43 -7.52 11.20
CA MET A 96 8.53 -6.83 11.88
C MET A 96 8.10 -6.21 13.21
N GLN A 97 6.82 -5.86 13.36
CA GLN A 97 6.29 -5.37 14.64
C GLN A 97 6.42 -6.40 15.76
N ASN A 98 6.44 -7.71 15.45
CA ASN A 98 6.64 -8.77 16.44
C ASN A 98 8.03 -8.74 17.12
N PHE A 99 8.99 -8.01 16.54
CA PHE A 99 10.33 -7.85 17.11
C PHE A 99 10.47 -6.57 17.95
N SER A 100 9.40 -5.78 18.09
CA SER A 100 9.39 -4.58 18.93
C SER A 100 8.71 -4.85 20.28
N PRO A 101 9.24 -4.32 21.40
CA PRO A 101 8.57 -4.40 22.69
C PRO A 101 7.36 -3.46 22.80
N LEU A 102 7.17 -2.52 21.86
CA LEU A 102 6.14 -1.48 21.91
C LEU A 102 4.96 -1.76 20.97
N ARG A 103 5.11 -2.70 20.04
CA ARG A 103 4.05 -3.11 19.11
C ARG A 103 3.95 -4.63 19.11
N GLN A 104 2.79 -5.12 18.72
CA GLN A 104 2.52 -6.54 18.58
C GLN A 104 1.93 -6.79 17.21
N PHE A 105 2.25 -7.95 16.64
CA PHE A 105 1.64 -8.38 15.40
C PHE A 105 0.11 -8.52 15.56
N SER A 106 -0.63 -7.97 14.61
CA SER A 106 -2.09 -7.99 14.58
C SER A 106 -2.60 -8.64 13.30
N TRP A 107 -3.34 -9.75 13.45
CA TRP A 107 -4.01 -10.40 12.32
C TRP A 107 -5.05 -9.47 11.68
N GLU A 108 -5.69 -8.62 12.49
CA GLU A 108 -6.67 -7.65 12.02
C GLU A 108 -6.02 -6.62 11.10
N ASP A 109 -4.92 -6.01 11.53
CA ASP A 109 -4.21 -5.00 10.74
C ASP A 109 -3.60 -5.59 9.47
N LEU A 110 -3.05 -6.81 9.55
CA LEU A 110 -2.57 -7.54 8.38
C LEU A 110 -3.70 -7.75 7.35
N LEU A 111 -4.87 -8.23 7.80
CA LEU A 111 -6.02 -8.49 6.93
C LEU A 111 -6.54 -7.19 6.33
N ILE A 112 -6.65 -6.12 7.11
CA ILE A 112 -7.07 -4.79 6.61
C ILE A 112 -6.10 -4.30 5.54
N ASN A 113 -4.79 -4.43 5.76
CA ASN A 113 -3.78 -4.04 4.80
C ASN A 113 -3.90 -4.85 3.49
N ILE A 114 -4.04 -6.17 3.58
CA ILE A 114 -4.19 -7.04 2.40
C ILE A 114 -5.49 -6.71 1.65
N CYS A 115 -6.62 -6.67 2.36
CA CYS A 115 -7.92 -6.35 1.78
C CYS A 115 -7.94 -4.97 1.15
N GLY A 116 -7.36 -3.96 1.82
CA GLY A 116 -7.23 -2.60 1.31
C GLY A 116 -6.42 -2.55 0.01
N ILE A 117 -5.25 -3.19 -0.04
CA ILE A 117 -4.42 -3.23 -1.26
C ILE A 117 -5.18 -3.89 -2.42
N LEU A 118 -5.82 -5.03 -2.18
CA LEU A 118 -6.60 -5.74 -3.20
C LEU A 118 -7.79 -4.91 -3.68
N PHE A 119 -8.50 -4.26 -2.74
CA PHE A 119 -9.63 -3.39 -3.03
C PHE A 119 -9.19 -2.17 -3.87
N GLY A 120 -8.13 -1.47 -3.47
CA GLY A 120 -7.58 -0.35 -4.24
C GLY A 120 -7.16 -0.75 -5.66
N SER A 121 -6.57 -1.95 -5.83
CA SER A 121 -6.27 -2.50 -7.15
C SER A 121 -7.54 -2.77 -7.97
N ALA A 122 -8.56 -3.36 -7.36
CA ALA A 122 -9.84 -3.63 -8.00
C ALA A 122 -10.52 -2.34 -8.46
N VAL A 123 -10.53 -1.30 -7.63
CA VAL A 123 -11.05 0.04 -7.98
C VAL A 123 -10.33 0.60 -9.20
N TYR A 124 -9.00 0.51 -9.28
CA TYR A 124 -8.26 0.97 -10.45
C TYR A 124 -8.58 0.16 -11.71
N ARG A 125 -8.77 -1.15 -11.60
CA ARG A 125 -9.16 -2.00 -12.74
C ARG A 125 -10.55 -1.66 -13.24
N LEU A 126 -11.51 -1.48 -12.34
CA LEU A 126 -12.85 -1.02 -12.67
C LEU A 126 -12.79 0.33 -13.41
N TYR A 127 -11.98 1.26 -12.90
CA TYR A 127 -11.73 2.53 -13.58
C TYR A 127 -11.20 2.36 -15.02
N LEU A 128 -10.28 1.42 -15.26
CA LEU A 128 -9.81 1.12 -16.63
C LEU A 128 -10.91 0.57 -17.53
N VAL A 129 -11.75 -0.34 -17.00
CA VAL A 129 -12.89 -0.91 -17.73
C VAL A 129 -13.87 0.18 -18.15
N PHE A 130 -14.26 1.07 -17.22
CA PHE A 130 -15.14 2.21 -17.53
C PHE A 130 -14.53 3.17 -18.55
N ARG A 131 -13.20 3.30 -18.57
CA ARG A 131 -12.48 4.18 -19.50
C ARG A 131 -12.21 3.55 -20.88
N ARG A 132 -12.77 2.36 -21.18
CA ARG A 132 -12.63 1.61 -22.44
C ARG A 132 -11.18 1.52 -22.94
N LEU A 133 -10.26 1.07 -22.08
CA LEU A 133 -8.82 0.93 -22.36
C LEU A 133 -8.31 -0.50 -22.18
#